data_AF-A0A959K021-F1
#
_entry.id   AF-A0A959K021-F1
#
_cell.length_a   1.000
_cell.length_b   1.000
_cell.length_c   1.000
_cell.angle_alpha   90.00
_cell.angle_beta   90.00
_cell.angle_gamma   90.00
#
_symmetry.space_group_name_H-M   'P 1'
#
loop_
_entity.id
_entity.type
_entity.pdbx_description
1 polymer ?
#
loop_
_entity_poly.entity_id
_entity_poly.type
_entity_poly.pdbx_seq_one_letter_code
_entity_poly.pdbx_strand_id
1 'polypeptide(L)'
;MKIVIYSVCLLACSVLLLNSCKKDPLIEEVKPEKNEIKMDEFSASKNRCETDQRMEHLYQNRPGYRTEIMDARMQQMIYLEKNNGRSADDLPLLTIPVHVIVIHRPGHAVGSQTNISDQRIASQIAALNLDFLRKNADASKTPPI
;
A
#
# COMPACT_ATOMS: atom_id res chain seq x y z
N MET A 1 32.24 -50.69 27.30
CA MET A 1 32.65 -49.31 26.94
C MET A 1 31.61 -48.59 26.07
N LYS A 2 30.36 -48.42 26.53
CA LYS A 2 29.35 -47.60 25.82
C LYS A 2 28.70 -46.52 26.71
N ILE A 3 28.98 -46.53 28.02
CA ILE A 3 28.35 -45.63 29.01
C ILE A 3 29.08 -44.29 29.12
N VAL A 4 30.39 -44.23 28.85
CA VAL A 4 31.18 -42.99 29.00
C VAL A 4 30.91 -41.98 27.87
N ILE A 5 30.48 -42.45 26.69
CA ILE A 5 30.27 -41.58 25.51
C ILE A 5 29.00 -40.72 25.65
N TYR A 6 27.93 -41.24 26.28
CA TYR A 6 26.68 -40.50 26.47
C TYR A 6 26.79 -39.38 27.51
N SER A 7 27.64 -39.54 28.54
CA SER A 7 27.83 -38.53 29.59
C SER A 7 28.62 -37.30 29.08
N VAL A 8 29.60 -37.51 28.21
CA VAL A 8 30.36 -36.42 27.60
C VAL A 8 29.51 -35.62 26.60
N CYS A 9 28.57 -36.28 25.91
CA CYS A 9 27.69 -35.63 24.94
C CYS A 9 26.63 -34.72 25.60
N LEU A 10 26.08 -35.14 26.74
CA LEU A 10 25.11 -34.34 27.51
C LEU A 10 25.74 -33.10 28.15
N LEU A 11 26.98 -33.20 28.63
CA LEU A 11 27.70 -32.06 29.21
C LEU A 11 28.17 -31.04 28.15
N ALA A 12 28.55 -31.48 26.95
CA ALA A 12 28.96 -30.58 25.87
C ALA A 12 27.78 -29.74 25.31
N CYS A 13 26.56 -30.28 25.30
CA CYS A 13 25.38 -29.58 24.79
C CYS A 13 24.94 -28.43 25.74
N SER A 14 25.09 -28.60 27.06
CA SER A 14 24.80 -27.56 28.04
C SER A 14 25.80 -26.39 28.05
N VAL A 15 27.07 -26.62 27.68
CA VAL A 15 28.10 -25.55 27.62
C VAL A 15 27.99 -24.73 26.33
N LEU A 16 27.48 -25.31 25.24
CA LEU A 16 27.26 -24.60 23.98
C LEU A 16 26.00 -23.72 23.96
N LEU A 17 25.01 -24.01 24.82
CA LEU A 17 23.76 -23.22 24.90
C LEU A 17 23.87 -21.93 25.73
N LEU A 18 24.95 -21.74 26.50
CA LEU A 18 25.14 -20.53 27.31
C LEU A 18 26.04 -19.46 26.66
N ASN A 19 26.57 -19.70 25.46
CA ASN A 19 27.46 -18.76 24.76
C ASN A 19 26.90 -18.18 23.45
N SER A 20 25.61 -18.39 23.13
CA SER A 20 25.01 -17.96 21.85
C SER A 20 24.05 -16.77 21.96
N CYS A 21 24.33 -15.84 22.88
CA CYS A 21 23.70 -14.52 22.91
C CYS A 21 24.73 -13.44 23.27
N LYS A 22 25.75 -13.25 22.43
CA LYS A 22 26.39 -11.95 22.31
C LYS A 22 25.61 -11.16 21.28
N LYS A 23 24.74 -10.29 21.78
CA LYS A 23 24.10 -9.24 20.99
C LYS A 23 25.18 -8.18 20.79
N ASP A 24 25.78 -8.13 19.61
CA ASP A 24 26.71 -7.05 19.27
C ASP A 24 25.93 -5.72 19.26
N PRO A 25 26.33 -4.71 20.06
CA PRO A 25 25.72 -3.40 20.00
C PRO A 25 26.44 -2.59 18.92
N LEU A 26 25.99 -2.70 17.68
CA LEU A 26 26.28 -1.72 16.64
C LEU A 26 24.98 -1.10 16.17
N ILE A 27 24.39 -0.29 17.05
CA ILE A 27 23.53 0.81 16.64
C ILE A 27 24.27 2.06 17.10
N GLU A 28 24.89 2.73 16.14
CA GLU A 28 25.32 4.12 16.26
C GLU A 28 24.10 4.93 16.71
N GLU A 29 24.22 5.64 17.82
CA GLU A 29 23.15 6.50 18.31
C GLU A 29 22.86 7.58 17.27
N VAL A 30 21.83 7.35 16.44
CA VAL A 30 21.17 8.44 15.73
C VAL A 30 20.49 9.28 16.80
N LYS A 31 21.19 10.34 17.22
CA LYS A 31 20.68 11.42 18.05
C LYS A 31 19.30 11.83 17.52
N PRO A 32 18.22 11.74 18.31
CA PRO A 32 16.94 12.24 17.87
C PRO A 32 17.04 13.76 17.76
N GLU A 33 17.20 14.25 16.54
CA GLU A 33 16.91 15.65 16.22
C GLU A 33 15.43 15.85 16.54
N LYS A 34 15.17 16.72 17.53
CA LYS A 34 13.83 17.08 17.96
C LYS A 34 13.14 17.89 16.86
N ASN A 35 12.70 17.22 15.82
CA ASN A 35 11.68 17.77 14.95
C ASN A 35 10.34 17.38 15.57
N GLU A 36 9.89 18.24 16.50
CA GLU A 36 8.50 18.32 16.88
C GLU A 36 7.69 18.54 15.60
N ILE A 37 7.16 17.45 15.04
CA ILE A 37 6.06 17.55 14.09
C ILE A 37 4.89 18.05 14.93
N LYS A 38 4.69 19.37 14.93
CA LYS A 38 3.46 19.96 15.42
C LYS A 38 2.33 19.26 14.67
N MET A 39 1.47 18.59 15.43
CA MET A 39 0.18 18.14 14.91
C MET A 39 -0.67 19.39 14.73
N ASP A 40 -0.36 20.15 13.69
CA ASP A 40 -1.19 21.25 13.25
C ASP A 40 -2.48 20.63 12.70
N GLU A 41 -3.53 20.81 13.49
CA GLU A 41 -4.91 21.04 13.09
C GLU A 41 -5.19 20.71 11.62
N PHE A 42 -5.85 19.57 11.39
CA PHE A 42 -6.24 19.06 10.07
C PHE A 42 -7.24 20.03 9.42
N SER A 43 -6.72 21.11 8.85
CA SER A 43 -7.45 22.08 8.04
C SER A 43 -7.77 21.47 6.68
N ALA A 44 -9.04 21.59 6.28
CA ALA A 44 -9.63 21.01 5.09
C ALA A 44 -9.17 21.64 3.75
N SER A 45 -7.91 22.04 3.64
CA SER A 45 -7.31 22.58 2.41
C SER A 45 -5.96 21.94 2.04
N LYS A 46 -5.62 20.78 2.61
CA LYS A 46 -4.54 19.96 2.09
C LYS A 46 -5.08 19.14 0.91
N ASN A 47 -4.49 19.30 -0.28
CA ASN A 47 -4.86 18.51 -1.47
C ASN A 47 -5.00 17.04 -1.09
N ARG A 48 -6.21 16.48 -1.19
CA ARG A 48 -6.52 15.13 -0.70
C ARG A 48 -5.83 14.03 -1.53
N CYS A 49 -5.38 14.39 -2.73
CA CYS A 49 -4.61 13.55 -3.63
C CYS A 49 -3.24 14.22 -3.85
N GLU A 50 -2.16 13.50 -3.56
CA GLU A 50 -0.78 13.99 -3.73
C GLU A 50 -0.16 13.56 -5.08
N THR A 51 -0.94 12.88 -5.93
CA THR A 51 -0.44 12.32 -7.19
C THR A 51 0.12 13.39 -8.11
N ASP A 52 -0.53 14.55 -8.21
CA ASP A 52 -0.08 15.61 -9.13
C ASP A 52 1.26 16.22 -8.69
N GLN A 53 1.42 16.50 -7.41
CA GLN A 53 2.67 17.02 -6.85
C GLN A 53 3.80 16.00 -7.00
N ARG A 54 3.49 14.72 -6.78
CA ARG A 54 4.46 13.64 -6.98
C ARG A 54 4.88 13.50 -8.44
N MET A 55 3.93 13.57 -9.37
CA MET A 55 4.21 13.53 -10.81
C MET A 55 5.09 14.70 -11.24
N GLU A 56 4.77 15.91 -10.78
CA GLU A 56 5.56 17.11 -11.08
C GLU A 56 6.98 17.00 -10.53
N HIS A 57 7.13 16.55 -9.28
CA HIS A 57 8.44 16.28 -8.71
C HIS A 57 9.24 15.27 -9.55
N LEU A 58 8.59 14.23 -10.08
CA LEU A 58 9.27 13.23 -10.91
C LEU A 58 9.67 13.81 -12.28
N TYR A 59 8.88 14.71 -12.88
CA TYR A 59 9.27 15.39 -14.12
C TYR A 59 10.52 16.26 -13.96
N GLN A 60 10.68 16.90 -12.81
CA GLN A 60 11.83 17.76 -12.53
C GLN A 60 13.09 16.96 -12.16
N ASN A 61 12.93 15.88 -11.39
CA ASN A 61 14.05 15.20 -10.73
C ASN A 61 14.44 13.85 -11.35
N ARG A 62 13.67 13.33 -12.32
CA ARG A 62 13.99 12.08 -13.03
C ARG A 62 14.06 12.33 -14.54
N PRO A 63 15.27 12.47 -15.12
CA PRO A 63 15.45 12.59 -16.56
C PRO A 63 14.77 11.43 -17.30
N GLY A 64 14.04 11.73 -18.38
CA GLY A 64 13.34 10.74 -19.19
C GLY A 64 11.95 10.34 -18.70
N TYR A 65 11.57 10.61 -17.44
CA TYR A 65 10.26 10.20 -16.90
C TYR A 65 9.07 10.76 -17.67
N ARG A 66 9.17 12.03 -18.10
CA ARG A 66 8.12 12.66 -18.90
C ARG A 66 7.91 11.93 -20.22
N THR A 67 8.99 11.55 -20.89
CA THR A 67 8.94 10.81 -22.15
C THR A 67 8.32 9.42 -21.93
N GLU A 68 8.74 8.69 -20.90
CA GLU A 68 8.16 7.38 -20.55
C GLU A 68 6.63 7.42 -20.39
N ILE A 69 6.12 8.42 -19.66
CA ILE A 69 4.68 8.59 -19.44
C ILE A 69 3.95 8.94 -20.74
N MET A 70 4.54 9.81 -21.57
CA MET A 70 3.95 10.18 -22.86
C MET A 70 3.93 9.00 -23.83
N ASP A 71 5.00 8.21 -23.89
CA ASP A 71 5.10 7.03 -24.74
C ASP A 71 4.06 5.98 -24.33
N ALA A 72 3.91 5.73 -23.02
CA ALA A 72 2.88 4.82 -22.51
C ALA A 72 1.46 5.28 -22.88
N ARG A 73 1.17 6.59 -22.74
CA ARG A 73 -0.11 7.17 -23.16
C ARG A 73 -0.32 7.07 -24.66
N MET A 74 0.70 7.32 -25.47
CA MET A 74 0.63 7.21 -26.93
C MET A 74 0.31 5.78 -27.36
N GLN A 75 0.97 4.79 -26.77
CA GLN A 75 0.69 3.37 -27.04
C GLN A 75 -0.76 3.00 -26.68
N GLN A 76 -1.27 3.51 -25.55
CA GLN A 76 -2.66 3.32 -25.17
C GLN A 76 -3.62 3.93 -26.20
N MET A 77 -3.38 5.16 -26.67
CA MET A 77 -4.22 5.81 -27.67
C MET A 77 -4.24 5.01 -28.99
N ILE A 78 -3.08 4.56 -29.46
CA ILE A 78 -2.97 3.72 -30.67
C ILE A 78 -3.79 2.43 -30.53
N TYR A 79 -3.76 1.79 -29.35
CA TYR A 79 -4.56 0.59 -29.09
C TYR A 79 -6.06 0.89 -29.14
N LEU A 80 -6.50 2.01 -28.57
CA LEU A 80 -7.91 2.42 -28.56
C LEU A 80 -8.41 2.76 -29.96
N GLU A 81 -7.63 3.49 -30.76
CA GLU A 81 -7.99 3.83 -32.15
C GLU A 81 -8.18 2.58 -33.03
N LYS A 82 -7.31 1.58 -32.87
CA LYS A 82 -7.45 0.30 -33.57
C LYS A 82 -8.70 -0.48 -33.17
N ASN A 83 -9.22 -0.25 -31.97
CA ASN A 83 -10.34 -0.97 -31.38
C ASN A 83 -11.62 -0.12 -31.29
N ASN A 84 -11.68 1.01 -31.98
CA ASN A 84 -12.71 2.06 -31.86
C ASN A 84 -14.11 1.67 -32.38
N GLY A 85 -14.34 0.38 -32.68
CA GLY A 85 -15.62 -0.16 -33.13
C GLY A 85 -16.46 -0.84 -32.06
N ARG A 86 -16.01 -0.85 -30.79
CA ARG A 86 -16.76 -1.44 -29.67
C ARG A 86 -17.58 -0.37 -28.98
N SER A 87 -18.90 -0.56 -28.92
CA SER A 87 -19.75 0.28 -28.09
C SER A 87 -19.40 0.03 -26.61
N ALA A 88 -19.66 1.00 -25.72
CA ALA A 88 -19.48 0.79 -24.28
C ALA A 88 -20.26 -0.44 -23.77
N ASP A 89 -21.39 -0.75 -24.41
CA ASP A 89 -22.23 -1.92 -24.14
C ASP A 89 -21.59 -3.26 -24.57
N ASP A 90 -20.59 -3.24 -25.47
CA ASP A 90 -19.87 -4.43 -25.97
C ASP A 90 -18.66 -4.80 -25.09
N LEU A 91 -18.33 -3.98 -24.09
CA LEU A 91 -17.18 -4.23 -23.22
C LEU A 91 -17.53 -5.32 -22.18
N PRO A 92 -16.70 -6.37 -22.03
CA PRO A 92 -16.96 -7.42 -21.05
C PRO A 92 -16.77 -6.90 -19.62
N LEU A 93 -17.52 -7.48 -18.68
CA LEU A 93 -17.35 -7.20 -17.25
C LEU A 93 -15.97 -7.67 -16.78
N LEU A 94 -15.10 -6.73 -16.39
CA LEU A 94 -13.79 -7.00 -15.83
C LEU A 94 -13.88 -7.19 -14.31
N THR A 95 -13.43 -8.34 -13.82
CA THR A 95 -13.33 -8.61 -12.38
C THR A 95 -11.89 -8.39 -11.91
N ILE A 96 -11.70 -7.48 -10.95
CA ILE A 96 -10.38 -7.17 -10.38
C ILE A 96 -10.31 -7.79 -8.98
N PRO A 97 -9.40 -8.74 -8.70
CA PRO A 97 -9.18 -9.24 -7.35
C PRO A 97 -8.48 -8.16 -6.52
N VAL A 98 -9.02 -7.86 -5.34
CA VAL A 98 -8.49 -6.81 -4.45
C VAL A 98 -8.06 -7.42 -3.12
N HIS A 99 -6.85 -7.09 -2.69
CA HIS A 99 -6.35 -7.39 -1.35
C HIS A 99 -6.26 -6.09 -0.55
N VAL A 100 -6.96 -6.02 0.58
CA VAL A 100 -6.99 -4.81 1.43
C VAL A 100 -6.07 -5.02 2.62
N ILE A 101 -5.02 -4.18 2.71
CA ILE A 101 -4.09 -4.18 3.83
C ILE A 101 -4.48 -3.04 4.77
N VAL A 102 -4.96 -3.39 5.97
CA VAL A 102 -5.23 -2.41 7.03
C VAL A 102 -4.00 -2.27 7.92
N ILE A 103 -3.40 -1.09 7.90
CA ILE A 103 -2.31 -0.71 8.82
C ILE A 103 -2.93 0.12 9.95
N HIS A 104 -2.84 -0.38 11.18
CA HIS A 104 -3.43 0.27 12.35
C HIS A 104 -2.42 0.37 13.51
N ARG A 105 -2.70 1.26 14.48
CA ARG A 105 -1.87 1.37 15.68
C ARG A 105 -2.02 0.12 16.58
N PRO A 106 -0.97 -0.27 17.31
CA PRO A 106 -1.08 -1.35 18.30
C PRO A 106 -2.17 -1.08 19.33
N GLY A 107 -2.85 -2.14 19.79
CA GLY A 107 -3.91 -2.04 20.80
C GLY A 107 -5.29 -1.60 20.30
N HIS A 108 -5.44 -1.23 19.03
CA HIS A 108 -6.75 -0.94 18.43
C HIS A 108 -7.46 -2.24 18.04
N ALA A 109 -8.57 -2.55 18.72
CA ALA A 109 -9.42 -3.69 18.37
C ALA A 109 -10.10 -3.47 17.00
N VAL A 110 -10.43 -4.55 16.30
CA VAL A 110 -11.14 -4.48 15.01
C VAL A 110 -12.46 -3.74 15.17
N GLY A 111 -12.75 -2.83 14.23
CA GLY A 111 -13.91 -1.94 14.28
C GLY A 111 -13.72 -0.72 15.18
N SER A 112 -12.54 -0.50 15.76
CA SER A 112 -12.27 0.65 16.63
C SER A 112 -11.13 1.52 16.08
N GLN A 113 -11.32 2.84 16.20
CA GLN A 113 -10.32 3.85 15.84
C GLN A 113 -9.73 3.62 14.43
N THR A 114 -8.43 3.30 14.34
CA THR A 114 -7.75 3.09 13.05
C THR A 114 -7.82 1.65 12.53
N ASN A 115 -8.27 0.69 13.35
CA ASN A 115 -8.43 -0.69 12.93
C ASN A 115 -9.87 -0.89 12.44
N ILE A 116 -10.11 -0.62 11.16
CA ILE A 116 -11.46 -0.63 10.59
C ILE A 116 -12.04 -2.05 10.51
N SER A 117 -13.37 -2.16 10.64
CA SER A 117 -14.07 -3.44 10.50
C SER A 117 -14.17 -3.89 9.04
N ASP A 118 -14.31 -5.19 8.82
CA ASP A 118 -14.57 -5.77 7.49
C ASP A 118 -15.80 -5.18 6.79
N GLN A 119 -16.86 -4.88 7.54
CA GLN A 119 -18.07 -4.23 7.01
C GLN A 119 -17.76 -2.87 6.38
N ARG A 120 -16.81 -2.13 6.96
CA ARG A 120 -16.38 -0.83 6.42
C ARG A 120 -15.57 -1.03 5.15
N ILE A 121 -14.71 -2.04 5.10
CA ILE A 121 -13.97 -2.41 3.88
C ILE A 121 -14.96 -2.81 2.77
N ALA A 122 -15.92 -3.68 3.07
CA ALA A 122 -16.95 -4.13 2.14
C ALA A 122 -17.78 -2.96 1.60
N SER A 123 -18.11 -1.96 2.43
CA SER A 123 -18.82 -0.77 1.98
C SER A 123 -18.04 0.03 0.93
N GLN A 124 -16.71 0.10 1.05
CA GLN A 124 -15.87 0.79 0.07
C GLN A 124 -15.78 0.01 -1.25
N ILE A 125 -15.67 -1.32 -1.18
CA ILE A 125 -15.71 -2.18 -2.39
C ILE A 125 -17.07 -2.06 -3.09
N ALA A 126 -18.17 -2.00 -2.33
CA ALA A 126 -19.50 -1.79 -2.89
C ALA A 126 -19.61 -0.43 -3.60
N ALA A 127 -19.07 0.65 -3.00
CA ALA A 127 -19.04 1.97 -3.63
C ALA A 127 -18.25 1.94 -4.95
N LEU A 128 -17.05 1.34 -4.97
CA LEU A 128 -16.27 1.18 -6.21
C LEU A 128 -17.07 0.45 -7.29
N ASN A 129 -17.69 -0.68 -6.95
CA ASN A 129 -18.51 -1.43 -7.91
C ASN A 129 -19.69 -0.62 -8.45
N LEU A 130 -20.31 0.24 -7.63
CA LEU A 130 -21.38 1.13 -8.10
C LEU A 130 -20.83 2.20 -9.05
N ASP A 131 -19.74 2.86 -8.71
CA ASP A 131 -19.14 3.94 -9.51
C ASP A 131 -18.63 3.43 -10.85
N PHE A 132 -17.88 2.32 -10.87
CA PHE A 132 -17.31 1.74 -12.10
C PHE A 132 -18.38 1.13 -13.03
N LEU A 133 -19.57 0.84 -12.51
CA LEU A 133 -20.71 0.40 -13.31
C LEU A 133 -21.73 1.52 -13.59
N ARG A 134 -21.44 2.76 -13.17
CA ARG A 134 -22.36 3.91 -13.23
C ARG A 134 -23.74 3.61 -12.61
N LYS A 135 -23.75 2.83 -11.54
CA LYS A 135 -24.93 2.46 -10.74
C LYS A 135 -25.05 3.29 -9.45
N ASN A 136 -24.15 4.25 -9.26
CA ASN A 136 -24.19 5.19 -8.16
C ASN A 136 -25.42 6.11 -8.26
N ALA A 137 -26.08 6.37 -7.12
CA ALA A 137 -27.36 7.10 -7.10
C ALA A 137 -27.25 8.55 -7.61
N ASP A 138 -26.06 9.15 -7.48
CA ASP A 138 -25.75 10.49 -7.95
C ASP A 138 -25.26 10.55 -9.40
N ALA A 139 -25.26 9.44 -10.15
CA ALA A 139 -25.00 9.44 -11.60
C ALA A 139 -25.95 10.35 -12.39
N SER A 140 -27.15 10.60 -11.85
CA SER A 140 -28.13 11.55 -12.39
C SER A 140 -27.74 13.02 -12.25
N LYS A 141 -26.76 13.33 -11.39
CA LYS A 141 -26.25 14.70 -11.17
C LYS A 141 -25.15 15.08 -12.16
N THR A 142 -24.65 14.14 -12.96
CA THR A 142 -23.70 14.43 -14.03
C THR A 142 -24.44 15.21 -15.14
N PRO A 143 -23.99 16.43 -15.50
CA PRO A 143 -24.58 17.16 -16.63
C PRO A 143 -24.58 16.34 -17.92
N PRO A 144 -25.57 16.52 -18.81
CA PRO A 144 -25.55 15.90 -20.11
C PRO A 144 -24.34 16.39 -20.93
N ILE A 145 -23.82 15.49 -21.77
CA ILE A 145 -22.71 15.75 -22.70
C ILE A 145 -23.24 16.48 -23.93
#